data_AF-A0A368UQU9-F1
#
_entry.id   AF-A0A368UQU9-F1
#
_cell.length_a   1.000
_cell.length_b   1.000
_cell.length_c   1.000
_cell.angle_alpha   90.00
_cell.angle_beta   90.00
_cell.angle_gamma   90.00
#
_symmetry.space_group_name_H-M   'P 1'
#
loop_
_entity.id
_entity.type
_entity.pdbx_description
1 polymer ?
#
loop_
_entity_poly.entity_id
_entity_poly.type
_entity_poly.pdbx_seq_one_letter_code
_entity_poly.pdbx_strand_id
1 'polypeptide(L)'
;MMDQSQRAPLIDSEVGMSDHCTACLLGGAIGDALGSAAEFMSHAQILDRFGPVGITDYAEACGGKGKITDDTQMTLFTAEGLLRGQMHHYRKHSWTHARQRWLELQEVIETVASDLWTCQEWHSYMEDDGLWERYPGY
;
A
#
# COMPACT_ATOMS: atom_id res chain seq x y z
N MET A 1 1.06 -49.99 -18.53
CA MET A 1 -0.19 -49.25 -18.27
C MET A 1 -0.01 -48.49 -16.97
N MET A 2 0.36 -47.20 -17.08
CA MET A 2 0.18 -46.14 -16.08
C MET A 2 0.36 -44.84 -16.87
N ASP A 3 -0.76 -44.19 -17.12
CA ASP A 3 -0.92 -42.95 -17.86
C ASP A 3 -0.44 -41.78 -16.98
N GLN A 4 0.54 -41.01 -17.47
CA GLN A 4 1.05 -39.81 -16.78
C GLN A 4 0.37 -38.51 -17.26
N SER A 5 -0.74 -38.58 -18.02
CA SER A 5 -1.36 -37.40 -18.64
C SER A 5 -2.37 -36.63 -17.78
N GLN A 6 -2.43 -36.86 -16.46
CA GLN A 6 -3.29 -36.06 -15.57
C GLN A 6 -2.57 -35.64 -14.28
N ARG A 7 -1.63 -34.70 -14.38
CA ARG A 7 -1.38 -33.77 -13.26
C ARG A 7 -2.24 -32.55 -13.49
N ALA A 8 -3.30 -32.42 -12.70
CA ALA A 8 -4.03 -31.17 -12.56
C ALA A 8 -3.03 -30.03 -12.26
N PRO A 9 -3.24 -28.82 -12.81
CA PRO A 9 -2.44 -27.68 -12.41
C PRO A 9 -2.61 -27.51 -10.90
N LEU A 10 -1.48 -27.39 -10.19
CA LEU A 10 -1.47 -27.06 -8.77
C LEU A 10 -2.14 -25.68 -8.66
N ILE A 11 -3.39 -25.67 -8.21
CA ILE A 11 -4.11 -24.46 -7.85
C ILE A 11 -3.30 -23.81 -6.71
N ASP A 12 -2.89 -22.58 -6.97
CA ASP A 12 -2.18 -21.59 -6.15
C ASP A 12 -1.55 -22.08 -4.83
N SER A 13 -0.24 -21.87 -4.75
CA SER A 13 0.45 -21.70 -3.46
C SER A 13 -0.40 -20.81 -2.56
N GLU A 14 -0.65 -21.23 -1.31
CA GLU A 14 -1.26 -20.39 -0.28
C GLU A 14 -0.70 -18.98 -0.38
N VAL A 15 -1.56 -18.02 -0.75
CA VAL A 15 -1.21 -16.60 -0.80
C VAL A 15 -0.69 -16.23 0.58
N GLY A 16 0.57 -15.79 0.65
CA GLY A 16 1.23 -15.52 1.91
C GLY A 16 0.57 -14.35 2.63
N MET A 17 0.77 -14.23 3.95
CA MET A 17 0.37 -13.03 4.69
C MET A 17 0.95 -11.76 4.05
N SER A 18 2.21 -11.83 3.60
CA SER A 18 2.87 -10.75 2.87
C SER A 18 2.10 -10.34 1.62
N ASP A 19 1.66 -11.30 0.81
CA ASP A 19 0.90 -11.04 -0.42
C ASP A 19 -0.45 -10.37 -0.13
N HIS A 20 -1.13 -10.79 0.94
CA HIS A 20 -2.36 -10.13 1.39
C HIS A 20 -2.12 -8.69 1.84
N CYS A 21 -1.08 -8.45 2.63
CA CYS A 21 -0.71 -7.09 3.06
C CYS A 21 -0.36 -6.20 1.86
N THR A 22 0.41 -6.71 0.90
CA THR A 22 0.76 -6.00 -0.35
C THR A 22 -0.50 -5.67 -1.14
N ALA A 23 -1.38 -6.64 -1.37
CA ALA A 23 -2.63 -6.42 -2.11
C ALA A 23 -3.54 -5.39 -1.42
N CYS A 24 -3.62 -5.40 -0.09
CA CYS A 24 -4.38 -4.42 0.67
C CYS A 24 -3.80 -3.00 0.52
N LEU A 25 -2.49 -2.84 0.68
CA LEU A 25 -1.85 -1.53 0.59
C LEU A 25 -1.88 -0.96 -0.84
N LEU A 26 -1.60 -1.79 -1.85
CA LEU A 26 -1.74 -1.40 -3.25
C LEU A 26 -3.19 -1.07 -3.62
N GLY A 27 -4.14 -1.91 -3.21
CA GLY A 27 -5.56 -1.66 -3.45
C GLY A 27 -6.04 -0.36 -2.82
N GLY A 28 -5.56 -0.05 -1.61
CA GLY A 28 -5.80 1.24 -0.95
C GLY A 28 -5.24 2.41 -1.77
N ALA A 29 -3.98 2.33 -2.19
CA ALA A 29 -3.34 3.39 -2.97
C ALA A 29 -3.99 3.60 -4.35
N ILE A 30 -4.42 2.53 -5.02
CA ILE A 30 -5.19 2.60 -6.28
C ILE A 30 -6.53 3.27 -6.03
N GLY A 31 -7.23 2.89 -4.96
CA GLY A 31 -8.51 3.47 -4.58
C GLY A 31 -8.41 4.96 -4.26
N ASP A 32 -7.38 5.36 -3.52
CA ASP A 32 -7.06 6.76 -3.22
C ASP A 32 -6.79 7.55 -4.52
N ALA A 33 -5.84 7.09 -5.35
CA ALA A 33 -5.50 7.76 -6.61
C ALA A 33 -6.69 7.88 -7.57
N LEU A 34 -7.58 6.87 -7.61
CA LEU A 34 -8.81 6.92 -8.40
C LEU A 34 -9.85 7.88 -7.78
N GLY A 35 -10.04 7.81 -6.47
CA GLY A 35 -11.07 8.54 -5.73
C GLY A 35 -10.82 10.04 -5.61
N SER A 36 -9.54 10.45 -5.59
CA SER A 36 -9.12 11.85 -5.38
C SER A 36 -9.81 12.85 -6.32
N ALA A 37 -10.03 12.50 -7.59
CA ALA A 37 -10.66 13.38 -8.56
C ALA A 37 -12.18 13.55 -8.35
N ALA A 38 -12.81 12.65 -7.59
CA ALA A 38 -14.21 12.70 -7.20
C ALA A 38 -14.39 13.20 -5.75
N GLU A 39 -13.30 13.46 -5.03
CA GLU A 39 -13.33 13.94 -3.65
C GLU A 39 -14.12 15.26 -3.54
N PHE A 40 -14.93 15.37 -2.48
CA PHE A 40 -15.84 16.49 -2.22
C PHE A 40 -16.91 16.78 -3.29
N MET A 41 -17.05 15.92 -4.31
CA MET A 41 -18.13 16.03 -5.29
C MET A 41 -19.38 15.29 -4.80
N SER A 42 -20.55 15.88 -5.01
CA SER A 42 -21.81 15.13 -4.90
C SER A 42 -21.93 14.11 -6.02
N HIS A 43 -22.73 13.07 -5.80
CA HIS A 43 -23.00 12.06 -6.83
C HIS A 43 -23.47 12.67 -8.16
N ALA A 44 -24.32 13.71 -8.13
CA ALA A 44 -24.77 14.40 -9.34
C ALA A 44 -23.61 15.08 -10.09
N GLN A 45 -22.68 15.70 -9.36
CA GLN A 45 -21.48 16.32 -9.95
C GLN A 45 -20.50 15.28 -10.51
N ILE A 46 -20.40 14.12 -9.87
CA ILE A 46 -19.59 12.99 -10.38
C ILE A 46 -20.16 12.51 -11.72
N LEU A 47 -21.47 12.30 -11.81
CA LEU A 47 -22.11 11.85 -13.05
C LEU A 47 -22.07 12.90 -14.16
N ASP A 48 -22.16 14.19 -13.81
CA ASP A 48 -22.03 15.30 -14.76
C ASP A 48 -20.60 15.36 -15.34
N ARG A 49 -19.58 15.21 -14.48
CA ARG A 49 -18.17 15.27 -14.89
C ARG A 49 -17.67 14.02 -15.61
N PHE A 50 -18.03 12.83 -15.14
CA PHE A 50 -17.46 11.55 -15.59
C PHE A 50 -18.46 10.70 -16.40
N GLY A 51 -19.70 11.15 -16.53
CA GLY A 51 -20.76 10.43 -17.22
C GLY A 51 -21.51 9.46 -16.32
N PRO A 52 -22.52 8.75 -16.86
CA PRO A 52 -23.48 7.97 -16.08
C PRO A 52 -22.89 6.75 -15.35
N VAL A 53 -21.68 6.33 -15.70
CA VAL A 53 -20.96 5.22 -15.04
C VAL A 53 -20.07 5.73 -13.90
N GLY A 54 -19.91 7.05 -13.76
CA GLY A 54 -18.99 7.66 -12.81
C GLY A 54 -17.53 7.51 -13.22
N ILE A 55 -16.63 7.65 -12.24
CA ILE A 55 -15.19 7.55 -12.46
C ILE A 55 -14.77 6.10 -12.76
N THR A 56 -14.02 5.91 -13.84
CA THR A 56 -13.60 4.58 -14.33
C THR A 56 -12.13 4.51 -14.74
N ASP A 57 -11.45 5.65 -14.79
CA ASP A 57 -10.01 5.79 -15.01
C ASP A 57 -9.52 6.94 -14.12
N TYR A 58 -8.21 7.01 -13.87
CA TYR A 58 -7.61 8.12 -13.15
C TYR A 58 -7.96 9.45 -13.83
N ALA A 59 -8.05 10.51 -13.05
CA ALA A 59 -8.29 11.85 -13.57
C ALA A 59 -7.38 12.85 -12.87
N GLU A 60 -7.26 14.05 -13.44
CA GLU A 60 -6.47 15.13 -12.86
C GLU A 60 -7.03 15.53 -11.48
N ALA A 61 -6.19 15.36 -10.46
CA ALA A 61 -6.40 15.72 -9.07
C ALA A 61 -5.03 15.92 -8.40
N CYS A 62 -4.96 16.65 -7.29
CA CYS A 62 -3.72 16.80 -6.49
C CYS A 62 -2.43 17.09 -7.30
N GLY A 63 -2.56 17.89 -8.37
CA GLY A 63 -1.44 18.27 -9.25
C GLY A 63 -0.95 17.18 -10.22
N GLY A 64 -1.74 16.16 -10.53
CA GLY A 64 -1.47 15.21 -11.63
C GLY A 64 -2.41 14.00 -11.69
N LYS A 65 -2.58 13.40 -12.86
CA LYS A 65 -3.34 12.14 -13.03
C LYS A 65 -2.73 10.98 -12.21
N GLY A 66 -3.56 10.31 -11.40
CA GLY A 66 -3.20 9.07 -10.71
C GLY A 66 -2.20 9.24 -9.57
N LYS A 67 -2.09 10.45 -9.01
CA LYS A 67 -1.29 10.70 -7.81
C LYS A 67 -2.03 10.21 -6.57
N ILE A 68 -1.30 9.60 -5.66
CA ILE A 68 -1.77 9.33 -4.29
C ILE A 68 -1.92 10.62 -3.50
N THR A 69 -2.75 10.61 -2.46
CA THR A 69 -3.02 11.76 -1.59
C THR A 69 -2.42 11.56 -0.20
N ASP A 70 -2.82 12.40 0.76
CA ASP A 70 -2.52 12.24 2.17
C ASP A 70 -3.10 10.94 2.74
N ASP A 71 -4.19 10.40 2.19
CA ASP A 71 -4.76 9.12 2.63
C ASP A 71 -3.75 7.96 2.54
N THR A 72 -3.10 7.79 1.38
CA THR A 72 -2.06 6.76 1.22
C THR A 72 -0.81 7.08 2.03
N GLN A 73 -0.38 8.34 2.04
CA GLN A 73 0.81 8.76 2.79
C GLN A 73 0.68 8.52 4.29
N MET A 74 -0.46 8.91 4.89
CA MET A 74 -0.76 8.68 6.29
C MET A 74 -0.95 7.20 6.61
N THR A 75 -1.48 6.41 5.68
CA THR A 75 -1.60 4.96 5.83
C THR A 75 -0.23 4.31 5.94
N LEU A 76 0.69 4.63 5.01
CA LEU A 76 2.06 4.10 5.03
C LEU A 76 2.84 4.57 6.26
N PHE A 77 2.73 5.85 6.63
CA PHE A 77 3.31 6.40 7.85
C PHE A 77 2.82 5.66 9.11
N THR A 78 1.51 5.40 9.19
CA THR A 78 0.91 4.71 10.33
C THR A 78 1.38 3.26 10.40
N ALA A 79 1.43 2.57 9.26
CA ALA A 79 1.92 1.19 9.18
C ALA A 79 3.40 1.10 9.61
N GLU A 80 4.24 2.04 9.15
CA GLU A 80 5.64 2.14 9.56
C GLU A 80 5.77 2.42 11.07
N GLY A 81 4.99 3.36 11.61
CA GLY A 81 4.98 3.69 13.03
C GLY A 81 4.59 2.50 13.92
N LEU A 82 3.57 1.73 13.53
CA LEU A 82 3.15 0.51 14.23
C LEU A 82 4.26 -0.55 14.22
N LEU A 83 4.93 -0.75 13.08
CA LEU A 83 6.05 -1.67 12.97
C LEU A 83 7.23 -1.27 13.86
N ARG A 84 7.60 0.01 13.85
CA ARG A 84 8.64 0.56 14.73
C ARG A 84 8.28 0.35 16.20
N GLY A 85 7.04 0.64 16.59
CA GLY A 85 6.53 0.42 17.94
C GLY A 85 6.59 -1.05 18.39
N GLN A 86 6.19 -1.98 17.52
CA GLN A 86 6.28 -3.42 17.78
C GLN A 86 7.73 -3.85 18.00
N MET A 87 8.66 -3.42 17.14
CA MET A 87 10.08 -3.76 17.26
C MET A 87 10.67 -3.29 18.60
N HIS A 88 10.35 -2.07 19.04
CA HIS A 88 10.78 -1.57 20.36
C HIS A 88 10.23 -2.43 21.52
N HIS A 89 8.98 -2.89 21.41
CA HIS A 89 8.39 -3.80 22.39
C HIS A 89 9.08 -5.18 22.40
N TYR A 90 9.42 -5.73 21.23
CA TYR A 90 10.08 -7.05 21.12
C TYR A 90 11.59 -7.03 21.43
N ARG A 91 12.30 -5.91 21.23
CA ARG A 91 13.68 -5.80 21.74
C ARG A 91 13.75 -5.96 23.26
N LYS A 92 12.68 -5.63 23.98
CA LYS A 92 12.56 -5.87 25.43
C LYS A 92 12.14 -7.31 25.77
N HIS A 93 11.47 -8.01 24.85
CA HIS A 93 10.91 -9.35 25.05
C HIS A 93 11.18 -10.22 23.83
N SER A 94 12.21 -11.09 23.89
CA SER A 94 12.68 -11.92 22.77
C SER A 94 11.60 -12.82 22.18
N TRP A 95 11.04 -12.46 21.01
CA TRP A 95 10.08 -13.27 20.25
C TRP A 95 10.47 -13.35 18.76
N THR A 96 10.94 -14.51 18.33
CA THR A 96 11.47 -14.77 16.97
C THR A 96 10.44 -14.63 15.85
N HIS A 97 9.20 -15.10 16.07
CA HIS A 97 8.13 -15.05 15.07
C HIS A 97 7.65 -13.62 14.78
N ALA A 98 7.67 -12.76 15.79
CA ALA A 98 7.29 -11.36 15.64
C ALA A 98 8.34 -10.58 14.82
N ARG A 99 9.62 -10.93 14.98
CA ARG A 99 10.72 -10.38 14.18
C ARG A 99 10.62 -10.77 12.70
N GLN A 100 10.21 -12.00 12.40
CA GLN A 100 10.00 -12.47 11.02
C GLN A 100 8.85 -11.73 10.34
N ARG A 101 7.69 -11.61 11.01
CA ARG A 101 6.54 -10.83 10.50
C ARG A 101 6.86 -9.36 10.28
N TRP A 102 7.74 -8.79 11.13
CA TRP A 102 8.20 -7.42 10.97
C TRP A 102 9.03 -7.23 9.69
N LEU A 103 9.96 -8.16 9.39
CA LEU A 103 10.76 -8.11 8.16
C LEU A 103 9.87 -8.20 6.91
N GLU A 104 8.90 -9.11 6.92
CA GLU A 104 7.97 -9.28 5.80
C GLU A 104 7.13 -8.01 5.56
N LEU A 105 6.52 -7.45 6.60
CA LEU A 105 5.68 -6.25 6.42
C LEU A 105 6.50 -4.99 6.11
N GLN A 106 7.73 -4.90 6.62
CA GLN A 106 8.65 -3.83 6.25
C GLN A 106 8.98 -3.89 4.75
N GLU A 107 9.33 -5.07 4.22
CA GLU A 107 9.60 -5.27 2.80
C GLU A 107 8.38 -4.90 1.94
N VAL A 108 7.17 -5.25 2.40
CA VAL A 108 5.91 -4.84 1.73
C VAL A 108 5.77 -3.32 1.67
N ILE A 109 5.95 -2.62 2.79
CA ILE A 109 5.80 -1.16 2.84
C ILE A 109 6.85 -0.48 1.97
N GLU A 110 8.11 -0.94 2.02
CA GLU A 110 9.18 -0.40 1.18
C GLU A 110 8.90 -0.62 -0.30
N THR A 111 8.42 -1.80 -0.67
CA THR A 111 8.09 -2.15 -2.06
C THR A 111 6.94 -1.28 -2.57
N VAL A 112 5.84 -1.22 -1.81
CA VAL A 112 4.68 -0.41 -2.19
C VAL A 112 5.05 1.06 -2.27
N ALA A 113 5.78 1.59 -1.29
CA ALA A 113 6.21 2.98 -1.33
C ALA A 113 7.13 3.29 -2.50
N SER A 114 8.08 2.41 -2.83
CA SER A 114 8.99 2.61 -3.97
C SER A 114 8.28 2.53 -5.32
N ASP A 115 7.25 1.69 -5.44
CA ASP A 115 6.44 1.57 -6.66
C ASP A 115 5.47 2.75 -6.86
N LEU A 116 5.18 3.51 -5.79
CA LEU A 116 4.36 4.71 -5.86
C LEU A 116 5.18 5.88 -6.39
N TRP A 117 4.80 6.35 -7.58
CA TRP A 117 5.49 7.38 -8.39
C TRP A 117 5.96 8.65 -7.65
N THR A 118 5.30 9.03 -6.56
CA THR A 118 5.63 10.21 -5.73
C THR A 118 6.63 9.96 -4.61
N CYS A 119 6.95 8.70 -4.30
CA CYS A 119 7.86 8.30 -3.23
C CYS A 119 9.17 7.73 -3.82
N GLN A 120 9.82 8.49 -4.70
CA GLN A 120 11.00 8.03 -5.46
C GLN A 120 12.23 7.64 -4.61
N GLU A 121 12.27 8.00 -3.31
CA GLU A 121 13.28 7.50 -2.37
C GLU A 121 12.64 7.11 -1.03
N TRP A 122 12.36 5.82 -0.84
CA TRP A 122 11.95 5.27 0.46
C TRP A 122 13.10 4.50 1.10
N HIS A 123 13.56 4.96 2.27
CA HIS A 123 14.64 4.31 3.02
C HIS A 123 14.22 4.08 4.48
N SER A 124 13.97 2.85 4.89
CA SER A 124 13.49 2.47 6.24
C SER A 124 14.55 2.53 7.35
N TYR A 125 15.77 2.98 7.07
CA TYR A 125 16.88 2.86 8.01
C TYR A 125 16.57 3.49 9.38
N MET A 126 16.96 2.74 10.41
CA MET A 126 16.56 2.84 11.82
C MET A 126 17.07 4.07 12.59
N GLU A 127 17.74 5.02 11.94
CA GLU A 127 18.55 6.05 12.63
C GLU A 127 18.16 7.50 12.34
N ASP A 128 17.14 7.74 11.50
CA ASP A 128 16.86 9.10 11.06
C ASP A 128 15.56 9.66 11.67
N ASP A 129 15.72 10.74 12.46
CA ASP A 129 14.64 11.47 13.13
C ASP A 129 13.78 12.29 12.16
N GLY A 130 14.18 12.35 10.87
CA GLY A 130 13.51 13.07 9.78
C GLY A 130 12.22 12.44 9.23
N LEU A 131 11.52 11.60 10.00
CA LEU A 131 10.30 10.92 9.54
C LEU A 131 9.27 11.91 8.96
N TRP A 132 9.16 13.11 9.55
CA TRP A 132 8.23 14.16 9.11
C TRP A 132 8.63 14.88 7.83
N GLU A 133 9.91 14.86 7.45
CA GLU A 133 10.37 15.43 6.19
C GLU A 133 10.06 14.52 4.98
N ARG A 134 9.77 13.23 5.24
CA ARG A 134 9.42 12.23 4.22
C ARG A 134 7.97 12.25 3.78
N TYR A 135 7.09 12.87 4.58
CA TYR A 135 5.66 13.01 4.29
C TYR A 135 5.28 14.49 4.40
N PRO A 136 5.70 15.34 3.45
CA PRO A 136 5.21 16.70 3.38
C PRO A 136 3.72 16.62 3.05
N GLY A 137 2.89 16.70 4.09
CA GLY A 137 1.45 16.88 3.93
C GLY A 137 1.19 18.05 3.00
N TYR A 138 0.28 17.85 2.06
CA TYR A 138 -0.26 18.95 1.26
C TYR A 138 -1.08 19.90 2.15
#